data_AF-A0A093WZK5-F1
#
_entry.id   AF-A0A093WZK5-F1
#
_cell.length_a   1.000
_cell.length_b   1.000
_cell.length_c   1.000
_cell.angle_alpha   90.00
_cell.angle_beta   90.00
_cell.angle_gamma   90.00
#
_symmetry.space_group_name_H-M   'P 1'
#
loop_
_entity.id
_entity.type
_entity.pdbx_description
1 polymer ?
#
loop_
_entity_poly.entity_id
_entity_poly.type
_entity_poly.pdbx_seq_one_letter_code
_entity_poly.pdbx_strand_id
1 'polypeptide(L)'
;MDPHTYLLPPGLHSIPPHLLDLRADSEVDHDLLHPKPVSGAKNIWFFWHSGYTQMHPYTQRNIRSWHRRLSKQGWTIRVVDRLPSSPLNVANFLDISDPDTFPRAFVDGTIGGDYAPQHTSDLVRWPLLLKYGGVYADVGLMQIGDLDRMWRETIGNPASPFEVLSYNMGGVEGRSLTNYFLACLPNNPLFERCHKLFQALWAEDGGKTSTDGMHGSSLLKGLPLMGGSFTIEEEGKKIEAEEVSKMLTDYIAQGQAMTMVMGLIDDEDSWNGPKYVAEHVYAIDYMVGSQLINEITGWDGRKAFDLMSLPLPEEGETESAGQSQAREIVEACLQKSFGFKLAHGLILRVFKETLGSLWREHKGSDDIPWTYAHWFRHGTIHWNQDGLPPRLEFKVIEPFKRGPLLREI
;
A
#
# COMPACT_ATOMS: atom_id res chain seq x y z
N MET A 1 -21.03 -7.28 33.21
CA MET A 1 -20.93 -7.58 31.76
C MET A 1 -20.88 -6.24 31.08
N ASP A 2 -19.82 -5.95 30.34
CA ASP A 2 -19.65 -4.65 29.67
C ASP A 2 -20.77 -4.51 28.63
N PRO A 3 -21.65 -3.47 28.68
CA PRO A 3 -22.92 -3.52 27.97
C PRO A 3 -22.81 -3.57 26.44
N HIS A 4 -21.62 -3.38 25.87
CA HIS A 4 -21.50 -2.83 24.53
C HIS A 4 -20.23 -3.36 23.84
N THR A 5 -20.27 -4.60 23.36
CA THR A 5 -19.21 -5.19 22.52
C THR A 5 -19.72 -5.34 21.09
N TYR A 6 -18.88 -4.96 20.11
CA TYR A 6 -19.19 -5.22 18.71
C TYR A 6 -19.32 -6.72 18.46
N LEU A 7 -20.25 -7.11 17.60
CA LEU A 7 -20.36 -8.49 17.15
C LEU A 7 -19.03 -8.93 16.54
N LEU A 8 -18.48 -10.05 16.98
CA LEU A 8 -17.30 -10.68 16.40
C LEU A 8 -17.76 -11.55 15.21
N PRO A 9 -17.42 -11.20 13.95
CA PRO A 9 -17.75 -12.06 12.81
C PRO A 9 -17.14 -13.46 12.94
N PRO A 10 -17.78 -14.51 12.39
CA PRO A 10 -17.23 -15.86 12.42
C PRO A 10 -15.91 -15.96 11.64
N GLY A 11 -15.03 -16.88 12.02
CA GLY A 11 -13.70 -17.04 11.41
C GLY A 11 -12.67 -16.02 11.89
N LEU A 12 -13.01 -15.24 12.92
CA LEU A 12 -12.12 -14.32 13.62
C LEU A 12 -11.96 -14.72 15.09
N HIS A 13 -10.86 -14.29 15.70
CA HIS A 13 -10.64 -14.37 17.12
C HIS A 13 -10.08 -13.06 17.68
N SER A 14 -10.35 -12.80 18.95
CA SER A 14 -9.81 -11.65 19.66
C SER A 14 -8.30 -11.78 19.88
N ILE A 15 -7.56 -10.73 19.57
CA ILE A 15 -6.15 -10.60 19.92
C ILE A 15 -6.06 -10.38 21.44
N PRO A 16 -5.28 -11.19 22.17
CA PRO A 16 -5.08 -11.01 23.61
C PRO A 16 -4.62 -9.58 23.94
N PRO A 17 -5.23 -8.90 24.95
CA PRO A 17 -4.89 -7.52 25.29
C PRO A 17 -3.40 -7.28 25.60
N HIS A 18 -2.69 -8.29 26.13
CA HIS A 18 -1.27 -8.17 26.42
C HIS A 18 -0.40 -8.06 25.15
N LEU A 19 -0.90 -8.50 23.99
CA LEU A 19 -0.25 -8.36 22.67
C LEU A 19 -0.59 -7.04 21.97
N LEU A 20 -1.55 -6.26 22.50
CA LEU A 20 -1.93 -4.96 21.97
C LEU A 20 -1.34 -3.83 22.82
N ASP A 21 -0.91 -2.74 22.18
CA ASP A 21 -0.65 -1.49 22.87
C ASP A 21 -1.96 -0.72 23.07
N LEU A 22 -2.43 -0.67 24.32
CA LEU A 22 -3.70 -0.05 24.72
C LEU A 22 -3.49 1.27 25.47
N ARG A 23 -2.26 1.83 25.44
CA ARG A 23 -1.95 3.15 26.01
C ARG A 23 -2.71 4.28 25.32
N ALA A 24 -2.72 5.46 25.92
CA ALA A 24 -3.38 6.62 25.32
C ALA A 24 -2.75 7.00 23.97
N ASP A 25 -3.54 7.62 23.08
CA ASP A 25 -3.06 8.07 21.76
C ASP A 25 -1.82 8.97 21.87
N SER A 26 -1.73 9.82 22.89
CA SER A 26 -0.57 10.70 23.12
C SER A 26 0.72 9.92 23.41
N GLU A 27 0.64 8.76 24.04
CA GLU A 27 1.81 7.91 24.32
C GLU A 27 2.24 7.15 23.06
N VAL A 28 1.27 6.69 22.25
CA VAL A 28 1.55 6.08 20.94
C VAL A 28 2.17 7.12 20.00
N ASP A 29 1.61 8.32 19.93
CA ASP A 29 2.12 9.43 19.13
C ASP A 29 3.54 9.82 19.54
N HIS A 30 3.82 9.83 20.85
CA HIS A 30 5.17 10.07 21.35
C HIS A 30 6.17 9.05 20.77
N ASP A 31 5.85 7.76 20.78
CA ASP A 31 6.73 6.73 20.24
C ASP A 31 6.88 6.83 18.71
N LEU A 32 5.82 7.21 17.99
CA LEU A 32 5.84 7.45 16.54
C LEU A 32 6.74 8.64 16.17
N LEU A 33 6.78 9.67 17.02
CA LEU A 33 7.63 10.86 16.85
C LEU A 33 9.08 10.64 17.32
N HIS A 34 9.33 9.60 18.12
CA HIS A 34 10.65 9.27 18.68
C HIS A 34 11.00 7.79 18.47
N PRO A 35 11.05 7.31 17.20
CA PRO A 35 11.25 5.91 16.94
C PRO A 35 12.65 5.47 17.38
N LYS A 36 12.74 4.24 17.91
CA LYS A 36 14.01 3.63 18.30
C LYS A 36 14.94 3.48 17.08
N PRO A 37 16.27 3.43 17.28
CA PRO A 37 17.21 3.09 16.21
C PRO A 37 16.82 1.78 15.50
N VAL A 38 17.14 1.67 14.21
CA VAL A 38 16.85 0.45 13.45
C VAL A 38 17.76 -0.67 13.93
N SER A 39 17.18 -1.76 14.44
CA SER A 39 17.91 -2.89 15.04
C SER A 39 17.70 -4.23 14.33
N GLY A 40 16.84 -4.29 13.32
CA GLY A 40 16.53 -5.51 12.56
C GLY A 40 15.51 -5.24 11.45
N ALA A 41 15.01 -6.29 10.81
CA ALA A 41 14.13 -6.17 9.65
C ALA A 41 12.66 -5.86 9.97
N LYS A 42 12.20 -6.00 11.23
CA LYS A 42 10.81 -5.68 11.62
C LYS A 42 10.58 -4.16 11.74
N ASN A 43 10.61 -3.47 10.61
CA ASN A 43 10.21 -2.07 10.49
C ASN A 43 9.01 -1.96 9.57
N ILE A 44 8.12 -1.01 9.87
CA ILE A 44 7.00 -0.65 8.99
C ILE A 44 7.19 0.81 8.63
N TRP A 45 7.53 1.05 7.37
CA TRP A 45 7.83 2.35 6.80
C TRP A 45 6.58 2.93 6.15
N PHE A 46 6.29 4.16 6.52
CA PHE A 46 5.30 5.02 5.91
C PHE A 46 5.97 6.33 5.52
N PHE A 47 5.42 7.03 4.54
CA PHE A 47 5.89 8.34 4.16
C PHE A 47 4.76 9.37 4.24
N TRP A 48 5.06 10.53 4.80
CA TRP A 48 4.20 11.70 4.71
C TRP A 48 5.05 12.97 4.60
N HIS A 49 5.04 13.59 3.43
CA HIS A 49 5.93 14.71 3.09
C HIS A 49 5.95 15.85 4.12
N SER A 50 4.83 16.13 4.78
CA SER A 50 4.67 17.21 5.76
C SER A 50 4.75 16.74 7.22
N GLY A 51 5.21 15.51 7.49
CA GLY A 51 5.37 14.96 8.84
C GLY A 51 4.08 14.43 9.49
N TYR A 52 4.24 13.50 10.45
CA TYR A 52 3.15 12.77 11.10
C TYR A 52 2.06 13.66 11.72
N THR A 53 2.44 14.77 12.34
CA THR A 53 1.49 15.68 13.02
C THR A 53 0.54 16.39 12.06
N GLN A 54 0.95 16.54 10.79
CA GLN A 54 0.16 17.20 9.75
C GLN A 54 -0.64 16.21 8.89
N MET A 55 -0.62 14.92 9.24
CA MET A 55 -1.48 13.92 8.61
C MET A 55 -2.96 14.21 8.87
N HIS A 56 -3.82 13.73 7.98
CA HIS A 56 -5.25 13.76 8.23
C HIS A 56 -5.61 12.90 9.46
N PRO A 57 -6.64 13.27 10.25
CA PRO A 57 -6.99 12.50 11.46
C PRO A 57 -7.19 11.00 11.21
N TYR A 58 -7.88 10.63 10.12
CA TYR A 58 -8.11 9.21 9.81
C TYR A 58 -6.82 8.47 9.45
N THR A 59 -5.83 9.13 8.81
CA THR A 59 -4.54 8.50 8.52
C THR A 59 -3.69 8.38 9.78
N GLN A 60 -3.75 9.33 10.71
CA GLN A 60 -3.13 9.17 12.04
C GLN A 60 -3.72 7.97 12.78
N ARG A 61 -5.06 7.81 12.79
CA ARG A 61 -5.71 6.61 13.36
C ARG A 61 -5.26 5.31 12.70
N ASN A 62 -5.05 5.32 11.38
CA ASN A 62 -4.50 4.15 10.69
C ASN A 62 -3.10 3.81 11.24
N ILE A 63 -2.17 4.76 11.28
CA ILE A 63 -0.82 4.55 11.81
C ILE A 63 -0.85 4.10 13.27
N ARG A 64 -1.69 4.70 14.11
CA ARG A 64 -1.90 4.25 15.49
C ARG A 64 -2.38 2.81 15.51
N SER A 65 -3.31 2.41 14.65
CA SER A 65 -3.80 1.02 14.57
C SER A 65 -2.67 0.03 14.22
N TRP A 66 -1.81 0.39 13.26
CA TRP A 66 -0.58 -0.38 12.98
C TRP A 66 0.32 -0.52 14.21
N HIS A 67 0.58 0.60 14.91
CA HIS A 67 1.39 0.60 16.13
C HIS A 67 0.78 -0.28 17.21
N ARG A 68 -0.52 -0.12 17.47
CA ARG A 68 -1.25 -0.83 18.52
C ARG A 68 -1.19 -2.35 18.36
N ARG A 69 -1.22 -2.84 17.13
CA ARG A 69 -1.21 -4.28 16.84
C ARG A 69 0.18 -4.90 16.85
N LEU A 70 1.19 -4.14 16.46
CA LEU A 70 2.46 -4.73 16.02
C LEU A 70 3.66 -4.33 16.90
N SER A 71 3.58 -3.22 17.65
CA SER A 71 4.70 -2.74 18.47
C SER A 71 5.12 -3.76 19.54
N LYS A 72 4.15 -4.37 20.22
CA LYS A 72 4.41 -5.43 21.22
C LYS A 72 4.87 -6.76 20.60
N GLN A 73 4.73 -6.92 19.29
CA GLN A 73 5.25 -8.07 18.53
C GLN A 73 6.66 -7.80 17.96
N GLY A 74 7.28 -6.67 18.36
CA GLY A 74 8.64 -6.29 18.01
C GLY A 74 8.76 -5.44 16.74
N TRP A 75 7.65 -4.98 16.15
CA TRP A 75 7.70 -4.07 15.01
C TRP A 75 7.94 -2.64 15.45
N THR A 76 8.75 -1.90 14.69
CA THR A 76 8.86 -0.44 14.85
C THR A 76 8.12 0.25 13.70
N ILE A 77 7.16 1.10 14.03
CA ILE A 77 6.38 1.87 13.07
C ILE A 77 7.10 3.20 12.84
N ARG A 78 7.37 3.53 11.58
CA ARG A 78 8.18 4.69 11.19
C ARG A 78 7.44 5.49 10.13
N VAL A 79 7.04 6.70 10.47
CA VAL A 79 6.48 7.66 9.51
C VAL A 79 7.58 8.64 9.13
N VAL A 80 8.23 8.42 8.00
CA VAL A 80 9.31 9.29 7.53
C VAL A 80 8.77 10.48 6.73
N ASP A 81 9.54 11.56 6.73
CA ASP A 81 9.20 12.79 6.01
C ASP A 81 10.42 13.39 5.27
N ARG A 82 10.24 14.59 4.70
CA ARG A 82 11.30 15.40 4.07
C ARG A 82 11.45 16.78 4.71
N LEU A 83 10.91 16.97 5.91
CA LEU A 83 10.94 18.26 6.58
C LEU A 83 12.36 18.57 7.10
N PRO A 84 12.92 19.76 6.83
CA PRO A 84 14.22 20.15 7.37
C PRO A 84 14.26 20.00 8.89
N SER A 85 15.34 19.42 9.40
CA SER A 85 15.57 19.19 10.85
C SER A 85 14.55 18.27 11.54
N SER A 86 13.64 17.62 10.81
CA SER A 86 12.76 16.61 11.41
C SER A 86 13.58 15.40 11.88
N PRO A 87 13.36 14.88 13.10
CA PRO A 87 13.97 13.63 13.54
C PRO A 87 13.49 12.44 12.69
N LEU A 88 12.37 12.59 12.00
CA LEU A 88 11.79 11.58 11.10
C LEU A 88 12.18 11.79 9.64
N ASN A 89 13.04 12.77 9.34
CA ASN A 89 13.49 13.01 7.98
C ASN A 89 14.17 11.75 7.42
N VAL A 90 13.83 11.37 6.19
CA VAL A 90 14.41 10.22 5.49
C VAL A 90 15.95 10.29 5.39
N ALA A 91 16.54 11.49 5.44
CA ALA A 91 17.99 11.72 5.51
C ALA A 91 18.67 11.09 6.74
N ASN A 92 17.92 10.82 7.82
CA ASN A 92 18.46 10.14 9.00
C ASN A 92 18.61 8.62 8.78
N PHE A 93 18.08 8.10 7.67
CA PHE A 93 18.07 6.67 7.32
C PHE A 93 18.82 6.38 6.03
N LEU A 94 18.78 7.30 5.07
CA LEU A 94 19.37 7.13 3.74
C LEU A 94 20.24 8.33 3.39
N ASP A 95 21.30 8.10 2.61
CA ASP A 95 22.03 9.22 2.01
C ASP A 95 21.18 9.80 0.88
N ILE A 96 20.47 10.88 1.19
CA ILE A 96 19.55 11.53 0.25
C ILE A 96 20.27 12.38 -0.82
N SER A 97 21.61 12.46 -0.75
CA SER A 97 22.45 13.15 -1.72
C SER A 97 23.14 12.20 -2.69
N ASP A 98 23.04 10.90 -2.46
CA ASP A 98 23.64 9.87 -3.31
C ASP A 98 22.88 9.73 -4.64
N PRO A 99 23.50 10.09 -5.78
CA PRO A 99 22.87 10.00 -7.10
C PRO A 99 22.63 8.55 -7.57
N ASP A 100 23.28 7.56 -6.96
CA ASP A 100 23.05 6.15 -7.27
C ASP A 100 21.79 5.61 -6.55
N THR A 101 21.40 6.25 -5.43
CA THR A 101 20.20 5.90 -4.65
C THR A 101 19.00 6.77 -5.01
N PHE A 102 19.19 8.02 -5.41
CA PHE A 102 18.11 8.97 -5.68
C PHE A 102 18.33 9.74 -6.98
N PRO A 103 17.27 9.94 -7.80
CA PRO A 103 17.41 10.70 -9.02
C PRO A 103 17.68 12.16 -8.69
N ARG A 104 18.28 12.89 -9.64
CA ARG A 104 18.64 14.30 -9.49
C ARG A 104 17.47 15.16 -9.00
N ALA A 105 16.25 14.93 -9.50
CA ALA A 105 15.08 15.69 -9.06
C ALA A 105 14.77 15.53 -7.56
N PHE A 106 15.05 14.36 -6.97
CA PHE A 106 14.89 14.13 -5.54
C PHE A 106 15.96 14.84 -4.72
N VAL A 107 17.22 14.78 -5.19
CA VAL A 107 18.37 15.43 -4.57
C VAL A 107 18.18 16.95 -4.56
N ASP A 108 17.84 17.51 -5.72
CA ASP A 108 17.67 18.96 -5.93
C ASP A 108 16.32 19.49 -5.36
N GLY A 109 15.41 18.60 -4.95
CA GLY A 109 14.09 18.99 -4.44
C GLY A 109 13.18 19.58 -5.51
N THR A 110 13.32 19.12 -6.75
CA THR A 110 12.63 19.65 -7.94
C THR A 110 11.57 18.70 -8.52
N ILE A 111 11.22 17.62 -7.80
CA ILE A 111 10.09 16.75 -8.18
C ILE A 111 8.82 17.60 -8.25
N GLY A 112 8.23 17.67 -9.44
CA GLY A 112 7.06 18.49 -9.76
C GLY A 112 5.80 17.69 -10.08
N GLY A 113 4.78 18.41 -10.52
CA GLY A 113 3.46 17.87 -10.87
C GLY A 113 2.50 17.75 -9.67
N ASP A 114 1.22 17.52 -9.97
CA ASP A 114 0.13 17.46 -8.98
C ASP A 114 0.31 16.33 -7.94
N TYR A 115 1.15 15.35 -8.26
CA TYR A 115 1.40 14.16 -7.44
C TYR A 115 2.84 14.10 -6.91
N ALA A 116 3.58 15.21 -6.89
CA ALA A 116 4.96 15.25 -6.38
C ALA A 116 5.16 14.57 -5.00
N PRO A 117 4.28 14.74 -3.99
CA PRO A 117 4.42 14.02 -2.73
C PRO A 117 4.32 12.50 -2.87
N GLN A 118 3.46 12.01 -3.76
CA GLN A 118 3.31 10.58 -4.05
C GLN A 118 4.57 10.05 -4.74
N HIS A 119 5.07 10.75 -5.77
CA HIS A 119 6.28 10.32 -6.47
C HIS A 119 7.53 10.38 -5.57
N THR A 120 7.58 11.33 -4.63
CA THR A 120 8.61 11.37 -3.59
C THR A 120 8.52 10.13 -2.68
N SER A 121 7.30 9.75 -2.28
CA SER A 121 7.02 8.51 -1.52
C SER A 121 7.54 7.28 -2.25
N ASP A 122 7.28 7.18 -3.55
CA ASP A 122 7.70 6.07 -4.39
C ASP A 122 9.23 5.95 -4.44
N LEU A 123 9.94 7.06 -4.62
CA LEU A 123 11.40 7.09 -4.64
C LEU A 123 12.06 6.69 -3.32
N VAL A 124 11.38 6.85 -2.18
CA VAL A 124 11.89 6.46 -0.86
C VAL A 124 11.66 4.97 -0.56
N ARG A 125 10.64 4.36 -1.17
CA ARG A 125 10.14 3.02 -0.83
C ARG A 125 11.20 1.91 -0.94
N TRP A 126 11.81 1.75 -2.12
CA TRP A 126 12.81 0.70 -2.31
C TRP A 126 14.12 0.97 -1.58
N PRO A 127 14.69 2.18 -1.56
CA PRO A 127 15.88 2.45 -0.75
C PRO A 127 15.74 2.03 0.73
N LEU A 128 14.59 2.33 1.36
CA LEU A 128 14.33 1.88 2.74
C LEU A 128 14.25 0.36 2.85
N LEU A 129 13.51 -0.29 1.95
CA LEU A 129 13.35 -1.75 1.94
C LEU A 129 14.65 -2.48 1.63
N LEU A 130 15.46 -1.98 0.70
CA LEU A 130 16.76 -2.56 0.35
C LEU A 130 17.74 -2.45 1.50
N LYS A 131 17.79 -1.31 2.19
CA LYS A 131 18.71 -1.10 3.31
C LYS A 131 18.28 -1.82 4.59
N TYR A 132 16.99 -1.81 4.91
CA TYR A 132 16.50 -2.23 6.23
C TYR A 132 15.47 -3.35 6.20
N GLY A 133 14.95 -3.72 5.03
CA GLY A 133 13.84 -4.66 4.90
C GLY A 133 12.58 -4.18 5.64
N GLY A 134 11.73 -5.14 5.92
CA GLY A 134 10.47 -4.94 6.62
C GLY A 134 9.33 -4.74 5.66
N VAL A 135 8.43 -3.82 6.01
CA VAL A 135 7.23 -3.49 5.25
C VAL A 135 7.29 -2.01 4.89
N TYR A 136 6.96 -1.69 3.65
CA TYR A 136 6.53 -0.35 3.29
C TYR A 136 5.03 -0.39 3.02
N ALA A 137 4.30 0.57 3.60
CA ALA A 137 2.89 0.74 3.33
C ALA A 137 2.54 2.22 3.13
N ASP A 138 1.53 2.49 2.31
CA ASP A 138 0.95 3.83 2.23
C ASP A 138 0.15 4.12 3.50
N VAL A 139 0.13 5.38 3.94
CA VAL A 139 -0.63 5.81 5.13
C VAL A 139 -2.15 5.61 5.00
N GLY A 140 -2.64 5.49 3.76
CA GLY A 140 -4.04 5.18 3.45
C GLY A 140 -4.38 3.69 3.52
N LEU A 141 -3.43 2.81 3.83
CA LEU A 141 -3.68 1.38 3.99
C LEU A 141 -4.07 1.07 5.45
N MET A 142 -5.29 0.58 5.63
CA MET A 142 -5.75 0.01 6.90
C MET A 142 -5.32 -1.46 6.95
N GLN A 143 -4.54 -1.85 7.97
CA GLN A 143 -4.19 -3.27 8.17
C GLN A 143 -5.33 -4.01 8.83
N ILE A 144 -5.69 -5.17 8.29
CA ILE A 144 -6.75 -6.04 8.85
C ILE A 144 -6.13 -7.36 9.34
N GLY A 145 -5.49 -8.12 8.46
CA GLY A 145 -4.99 -9.46 8.78
C GLY A 145 -3.78 -9.46 9.72
N ASP A 146 -3.41 -10.66 10.18
CA ASP A 146 -2.27 -10.87 11.09
C ASP A 146 -0.93 -10.75 10.34
N LEU A 147 -0.38 -9.53 10.27
CA LEU A 147 0.90 -9.29 9.61
C LEU A 147 2.07 -9.99 10.31
N ASP A 148 2.08 -10.07 11.65
CA ASP A 148 3.22 -10.70 12.33
C ASP A 148 3.25 -12.20 12.04
N ARG A 149 2.10 -12.86 12.04
CA ARG A 149 1.98 -14.25 11.60
C ARG A 149 2.36 -14.42 10.14
N MET A 150 1.82 -13.59 9.24
CA MET A 150 2.18 -13.62 7.82
C MET A 150 3.70 -13.51 7.62
N TRP A 151 4.34 -12.55 8.29
CA TRP A 151 5.80 -12.38 8.24
C TRP A 151 6.53 -13.62 8.76
N ARG A 152 6.16 -14.16 9.92
CA ARG A 152 6.80 -15.34 10.52
C ARG A 152 6.58 -16.64 9.73
N GLU A 153 5.54 -16.73 8.91
CA GLU A 153 5.28 -17.90 8.07
C GLU A 153 5.92 -17.75 6.67
N THR A 154 6.19 -16.52 6.23
CA THR A 154 6.74 -16.20 4.91
C THR A 154 8.14 -15.59 4.99
N ILE A 155 8.28 -14.28 4.74
CA ILE A 155 9.55 -13.57 4.55
C ILE A 155 10.50 -13.69 5.76
N GLY A 156 9.95 -13.68 6.97
CA GLY A 156 10.72 -13.78 8.20
C GLY A 156 11.17 -15.20 8.56
N ASN A 157 10.75 -16.20 7.80
CA ASN A 157 11.09 -17.60 8.01
C ASN A 157 12.19 -18.04 7.03
N PRO A 158 13.40 -18.35 7.49
CA PRO A 158 14.48 -18.83 6.61
C PRO A 158 14.16 -20.16 5.89
N ALA A 159 13.17 -20.92 6.36
CA ALA A 159 12.72 -22.15 5.70
C ALA A 159 11.60 -21.92 4.66
N SER A 160 11.02 -20.72 4.61
CA SER A 160 10.04 -20.35 3.59
C SER A 160 10.77 -19.95 2.30
N PRO A 161 10.26 -20.33 1.13
CA PRO A 161 10.83 -19.90 -0.15
C PRO A 161 10.48 -18.44 -0.48
N PHE A 162 9.53 -17.82 0.23
CA PHE A 162 9.02 -16.50 -0.11
C PHE A 162 9.92 -15.38 0.40
N GLU A 163 10.29 -14.48 -0.52
CA GLU A 163 11.16 -13.34 -0.26
C GLU A 163 10.42 -12.00 -0.34
N VAL A 164 9.26 -11.98 -1.01
CA VAL A 164 8.44 -10.78 -1.22
C VAL A 164 6.98 -11.05 -0.89
N LEU A 165 6.32 -10.09 -0.24
CA LEU A 165 4.89 -10.09 0.04
C LEU A 165 4.27 -8.79 -0.47
N SER A 166 3.18 -8.91 -1.23
CA SER A 166 2.38 -7.78 -1.73
C SER A 166 0.97 -8.23 -2.13
N TYR A 167 0.15 -7.31 -2.66
CA TYR A 167 -1.04 -7.66 -3.42
C TYR A 167 -0.72 -7.71 -4.91
N ASN A 168 -1.50 -8.46 -5.69
CA ASN A 168 -1.36 -8.50 -7.14
C ASN A 168 -2.69 -8.30 -7.86
N MET A 169 -2.70 -7.36 -8.80
CA MET A 169 -3.85 -7.03 -9.66
C MET A 169 -3.96 -7.91 -10.90
N GLY A 170 -2.89 -8.61 -11.28
CA GLY A 170 -2.79 -9.30 -12.58
C GLY A 170 -3.31 -10.75 -12.61
N GLY A 171 -3.89 -11.26 -11.53
CA GLY A 171 -4.16 -12.69 -11.38
C GLY A 171 -2.89 -13.55 -11.43
N VAL A 172 -3.03 -14.86 -11.69
CA VAL A 172 -1.91 -15.81 -11.62
C VAL A 172 -0.91 -15.75 -12.79
N GLU A 173 -1.30 -15.11 -13.90
CA GLU A 173 -0.47 -14.95 -15.10
C GLU A 173 0.03 -13.51 -15.28
N GLY A 174 -0.70 -12.52 -14.78
CA GLY A 174 -0.22 -11.13 -14.78
C GLY A 174 0.89 -10.89 -13.77
N ARG A 175 1.58 -9.76 -13.95
CA ARG A 175 2.72 -9.32 -13.14
C ARG A 175 2.46 -7.90 -12.66
N SER A 176 1.50 -7.71 -11.77
CA SER A 176 1.08 -6.37 -11.34
C SER A 176 1.00 -6.29 -9.83
N LEU A 177 2.16 -6.41 -9.17
CA LEU A 177 2.25 -6.18 -7.73
C LEU A 177 1.90 -4.73 -7.42
N THR A 178 1.19 -4.52 -6.31
CA THR A 178 0.82 -3.17 -5.88
C THR A 178 1.98 -2.49 -5.17
N ASN A 179 2.28 -1.23 -5.49
CA ASN A 179 3.37 -0.51 -4.86
C ASN A 179 3.02 0.06 -3.47
N TYR A 180 1.75 0.10 -3.06
CA TYR A 180 1.34 0.67 -1.77
C TYR A 180 1.51 -0.27 -0.56
N PHE A 181 1.88 -1.53 -0.77
CA PHE A 181 2.21 -2.51 0.27
C PHE A 181 3.25 -3.49 -0.27
N LEU A 182 4.48 -3.38 0.23
CA LEU A 182 5.60 -4.22 -0.17
C LEU A 182 6.32 -4.68 1.09
N ALA A 183 6.66 -5.96 1.19
CA ALA A 183 7.51 -6.46 2.26
C ALA A 183 8.60 -7.38 1.73
N CYS A 184 9.78 -7.30 2.33
CA CYS A 184 10.93 -8.13 2.01
C CYS A 184 11.99 -8.07 3.12
N LEU A 185 12.99 -8.96 3.07
CA LEU A 185 14.25 -8.77 3.79
C LEU A 185 15.15 -7.73 3.06
N PRO A 186 16.18 -7.17 3.74
CA PRO A 186 17.16 -6.30 3.10
C PRO A 186 17.82 -6.96 1.87
N ASN A 187 18.31 -6.16 0.94
CA ASN A 187 19.00 -6.59 -0.28
C ASN A 187 18.18 -7.56 -1.15
N ASN A 188 16.86 -7.40 -1.20
CA ASN A 188 16.02 -8.25 -2.02
C ASN A 188 16.34 -8.10 -3.54
N PRO A 189 16.63 -9.19 -4.27
CA PRO A 189 17.10 -9.13 -5.64
C PRO A 189 16.06 -8.59 -6.64
N LEU A 190 14.77 -8.80 -6.39
CA LEU A 190 13.71 -8.22 -7.23
C LEU A 190 13.72 -6.70 -7.07
N PHE A 191 13.63 -6.20 -5.84
CA PHE A 191 13.55 -4.77 -5.59
C PHE A 191 14.84 -4.01 -5.92
N GLU A 192 16.00 -4.65 -5.88
CA GLU A 192 17.26 -4.04 -6.32
C GLU A 192 17.20 -3.69 -7.82
N ARG A 193 16.73 -4.64 -8.64
CA ARG A 193 16.55 -4.44 -10.08
C ARG A 193 15.43 -3.45 -10.38
N CYS A 194 14.32 -3.52 -9.66
CA CYS A 194 13.24 -2.55 -9.79
C CYS A 194 13.74 -1.13 -9.50
N HIS A 195 14.55 -0.96 -8.45
CA HIS A 195 15.15 0.33 -8.11
C HIS A 195 16.10 0.82 -9.19
N LYS A 196 17.01 -0.02 -9.69
CA LYS A 196 17.93 0.30 -10.80
C LYS A 196 17.18 0.75 -12.05
N LEU A 197 16.14 0.02 -12.45
CA LEU A 197 15.31 0.39 -13.60
C LEU A 197 14.61 1.74 -13.37
N PHE A 198 14.03 1.96 -12.19
CA PHE A 198 13.34 3.21 -11.92
C PHE A 198 14.29 4.40 -11.86
N GLN A 199 15.50 4.24 -11.33
CA GLN A 199 16.56 5.26 -11.43
C GLN A 199 16.86 5.61 -12.90
N ALA A 200 17.00 4.60 -13.76
CA ALA A 200 17.25 4.81 -15.18
C ALA A 200 16.10 5.58 -15.87
N LEU A 201 14.84 5.26 -15.55
CA LEU A 201 13.68 5.99 -16.07
C LEU A 201 13.68 7.47 -15.64
N TRP A 202 14.07 7.76 -14.40
CA TRP A 202 14.22 9.14 -13.94
C TRP A 202 15.43 9.85 -14.57
N ALA A 203 16.46 9.12 -15.00
CA ALA A 203 17.66 9.69 -15.62
C ALA A 203 17.51 10.00 -17.12
N GLU A 204 16.46 9.49 -17.77
CA GLU A 204 16.15 9.81 -19.16
C GLU A 204 16.01 11.32 -19.42
N ASP A 205 16.22 11.74 -20.67
CA ASP A 205 16.14 13.12 -21.13
C ASP A 205 17.03 14.12 -20.34
N GLY A 206 18.12 13.63 -19.75
CA GLY A 206 19.04 14.44 -18.93
C GLY A 206 18.60 14.62 -17.47
N GLY A 207 17.57 13.88 -17.03
CA GLY A 207 17.02 13.90 -15.69
C GLY A 207 15.60 14.48 -15.67
N LYS A 208 14.61 13.59 -15.56
CA LYS A 208 13.20 13.96 -15.44
C LYS A 208 12.90 14.60 -14.07
N THR A 209 11.89 15.47 -14.03
CA THR A 209 11.38 16.11 -12.80
C THR A 209 9.95 15.68 -12.43
N SER A 210 9.30 14.88 -13.28
CA SER A 210 8.04 14.18 -12.99
C SER A 210 8.07 12.79 -13.64
N THR A 211 7.04 11.99 -13.41
CA THR A 211 6.88 10.70 -14.08
C THR A 211 6.16 10.81 -15.43
N ASP A 212 5.81 12.03 -15.86
CA ASP A 212 5.08 12.24 -17.11
C ASP A 212 5.91 11.77 -18.30
N GLY A 213 5.27 11.00 -19.18
CA GLY A 213 5.89 10.41 -20.36
C GLY A 213 6.76 9.18 -20.09
N MET A 214 6.92 8.72 -18.84
CA MET A 214 7.70 7.51 -18.54
C MET A 214 7.14 6.25 -19.22
N HIS A 215 5.82 6.18 -19.45
CA HIS A 215 5.17 5.11 -20.21
C HIS A 215 5.74 4.96 -21.63
N GLY A 216 6.30 6.04 -22.20
CA GLY A 216 6.91 6.05 -23.53
C GLY A 216 8.37 5.61 -23.55
N SER A 217 8.97 5.32 -22.39
CA SER A 217 10.36 4.87 -22.29
C SER A 217 10.57 3.57 -23.08
N SER A 218 11.68 3.50 -23.81
CA SER A 218 12.10 2.28 -24.51
C SER A 218 12.48 1.16 -23.54
N LEU A 219 12.85 1.48 -22.29
CA LEU A 219 13.14 0.49 -21.25
C LEU A 219 11.88 -0.24 -20.77
N LEU A 220 10.69 0.33 -20.97
CA LEU A 220 9.39 -0.27 -20.64
C LEU A 220 8.69 -0.89 -21.86
N LYS A 221 9.33 -0.89 -23.03
CA LYS A 221 8.77 -1.44 -24.27
C LYS A 221 8.37 -2.91 -24.09
N GLY A 222 7.15 -3.22 -24.55
CA GLY A 222 6.57 -4.57 -24.46
C GLY A 222 5.57 -4.73 -23.30
N LEU A 223 5.55 -3.80 -22.34
CA LEU A 223 4.50 -3.77 -21.33
C LEU A 223 3.20 -3.16 -21.88
N PRO A 224 2.03 -3.73 -21.54
CA PRO A 224 0.77 -3.04 -21.74
C PRO A 224 0.65 -1.85 -20.78
N LEU A 225 0.06 -0.76 -21.26
CA LEU A 225 -0.29 0.38 -20.41
C LEU A 225 -1.30 -0.06 -19.33
N MET A 226 -1.21 0.56 -18.16
CA MET A 226 -2.16 0.34 -17.08
C MET A 226 -3.51 0.98 -17.42
N GLY A 227 -4.59 0.38 -16.94
CA GLY A 227 -5.92 0.97 -17.01
C GLY A 227 -6.94 0.04 -17.63
N GLY A 228 -7.87 0.63 -18.36
CA GLY A 228 -9.03 -0.04 -18.94
C GLY A 228 -9.85 0.94 -19.75
N SER A 229 -11.16 0.73 -19.85
CA SER A 229 -12.08 1.57 -20.63
C SER A 229 -12.54 2.84 -19.90
N PHE A 230 -11.81 3.30 -18.88
CA PHE A 230 -12.20 4.44 -18.06
C PHE A 230 -11.92 5.76 -18.77
N THR A 231 -12.83 6.73 -18.65
CA THR A 231 -12.63 8.09 -19.14
C THR A 231 -12.68 9.08 -17.98
N ILE A 232 -12.04 10.23 -18.11
CA ILE A 232 -12.08 11.32 -17.11
C ILE A 232 -12.88 12.49 -17.69
N GLU A 233 -13.83 13.01 -16.93
CA GLU A 233 -14.58 14.23 -17.28
C GLU A 233 -14.18 15.38 -16.36
N GLU A 234 -13.57 16.43 -16.90
CA GLU A 234 -13.08 17.58 -16.13
C GLU A 234 -13.35 18.88 -16.89
N GLU A 235 -13.91 19.87 -16.21
CA GLU A 235 -14.18 21.22 -16.77
C GLU A 235 -14.93 21.19 -18.12
N GLY A 236 -15.85 20.25 -18.29
CA GLY A 236 -16.61 20.08 -19.53
C GLY A 236 -15.84 19.43 -20.68
N LYS A 237 -14.63 18.92 -20.43
CA LYS A 237 -13.83 18.14 -21.38
C LYS A 237 -13.78 16.67 -20.96
N LYS A 238 -13.82 15.79 -21.95
CA LYS A 238 -13.64 14.35 -21.76
C LYS A 238 -12.24 13.94 -22.22
N ILE A 239 -11.50 13.29 -21.32
CA ILE A 239 -10.23 12.63 -21.60
C ILE A 239 -10.56 11.17 -21.91
N GLU A 240 -10.20 10.74 -23.11
CA GLU A 240 -10.50 9.40 -23.62
C GLU A 240 -9.61 8.33 -22.98
N ALA A 241 -10.07 7.07 -23.04
CA ALA A 241 -9.48 5.97 -22.28
C ALA A 241 -8.00 5.71 -22.56
N GLU A 242 -7.54 5.91 -23.80
CA GLU A 242 -6.12 5.78 -24.15
C GLU A 242 -5.25 6.78 -23.38
N GLU A 243 -5.69 8.03 -23.30
CA GLU A 243 -4.95 9.07 -22.60
C GLU A 243 -4.99 8.86 -21.08
N VAL A 244 -6.15 8.45 -20.55
CA VAL A 244 -6.26 8.03 -19.13
C VAL A 244 -5.30 6.87 -18.83
N SER A 245 -5.14 5.93 -19.75
CA SER A 245 -4.22 4.80 -19.61
C SER A 245 -2.76 5.24 -19.55
N LYS A 246 -2.33 6.19 -20.41
CA LYS A 246 -0.99 6.80 -20.35
C LYS A 246 -0.76 7.52 -19.02
N MET A 247 -1.70 8.38 -18.63
CA MET A 247 -1.64 9.11 -17.36
C MET A 247 -1.55 8.18 -16.15
N LEU A 248 -2.31 7.07 -16.14
CA LEU A 248 -2.25 6.08 -15.07
C LEU A 248 -0.92 5.33 -15.04
N THR A 249 -0.39 5.00 -16.22
CA THR A 249 0.90 4.33 -16.38
C THR A 249 2.04 5.21 -15.87
N ASP A 250 2.02 6.51 -16.18
CA ASP A 250 2.99 7.49 -15.66
C ASP A 250 2.84 7.70 -14.15
N TYR A 251 1.61 7.84 -13.67
CA TYR A 251 1.32 7.99 -12.24
C TYR A 251 1.81 6.79 -11.41
N ILE A 252 1.76 5.58 -11.96
CA ILE A 252 2.20 4.33 -11.32
C ILE A 252 3.49 3.81 -12.00
N ALA A 253 4.38 4.69 -12.45
CA ALA A 253 5.62 4.30 -13.12
C ALA A 253 6.49 3.34 -12.28
N GLN A 254 6.46 3.46 -10.95
CA GLN A 254 7.13 2.50 -10.07
C GLN A 254 6.56 1.08 -10.21
N GLY A 255 5.23 0.94 -10.32
CA GLY A 255 4.59 -0.35 -10.56
C GLY A 255 4.92 -0.91 -11.94
N GLN A 256 5.09 -0.06 -12.95
CA GLN A 256 5.56 -0.46 -14.28
C GLN A 256 6.99 -0.97 -14.28
N ALA A 257 7.91 -0.28 -13.58
CA ALA A 257 9.28 -0.78 -13.41
C ALA A 257 9.28 -2.17 -12.76
N MET A 258 8.48 -2.37 -11.71
CA MET A 258 8.34 -3.67 -11.06
C MET A 258 7.75 -4.74 -12.00
N THR A 259 6.75 -4.38 -12.80
CA THR A 259 6.15 -5.25 -13.82
C THR A 259 7.17 -5.71 -14.85
N MET A 260 8.00 -4.79 -15.35
CA MET A 260 9.07 -5.10 -16.30
C MET A 260 10.05 -6.11 -15.71
N VAL A 261 10.58 -5.84 -14.51
CA VAL A 261 11.57 -6.71 -13.86
C VAL A 261 11.01 -8.11 -13.59
N MET A 262 9.75 -8.20 -13.16
CA MET A 262 9.05 -9.47 -12.94
C MET A 262 8.86 -10.31 -14.21
N GLY A 263 8.84 -9.67 -15.38
CA GLY A 263 8.75 -10.35 -16.68
C GLY A 263 10.05 -10.32 -17.48
N LEU A 264 11.18 -9.98 -16.86
CA LEU A 264 12.48 -9.90 -17.53
C LEU A 264 13.27 -11.20 -17.39
N ILE A 265 13.94 -11.60 -18.46
CA ILE A 265 15.10 -12.52 -18.40
C ILE A 265 16.34 -11.75 -18.84
N ASP A 266 17.34 -11.71 -17.97
CA ASP A 266 18.62 -11.04 -18.21
C ASP A 266 19.76 -12.01 -17.85
N ASP A 267 20.39 -12.60 -18.88
CA ASP A 267 21.46 -13.59 -18.70
C ASP A 267 22.76 -12.97 -18.17
N GLU A 268 23.00 -11.67 -18.42
CA GLU A 268 24.20 -10.97 -17.93
C GLU A 268 24.14 -10.75 -16.42
N ASP A 269 22.93 -10.49 -15.91
CA ASP A 269 22.64 -10.29 -14.49
C ASP A 269 22.07 -11.55 -13.82
N SER A 270 22.12 -12.71 -14.51
CA SER A 270 21.62 -14.01 -14.05
C SER A 270 20.20 -13.95 -13.48
N TRP A 271 19.32 -13.16 -14.10
CA TRP A 271 17.97 -12.90 -13.64
C TRP A 271 16.94 -13.63 -14.50
N ASN A 272 16.04 -14.36 -13.83
CA ASN A 272 14.84 -14.91 -14.44
C ASN A 272 13.61 -14.49 -13.62
N GLY A 273 13.07 -13.32 -13.95
CA GLY A 273 11.91 -12.74 -13.29
C GLY A 273 10.68 -13.65 -13.30
N PRO A 274 10.25 -14.20 -14.46
CA PRO A 274 9.08 -15.06 -14.50
C PRO A 274 9.16 -16.27 -13.56
N LYS A 275 10.34 -16.90 -13.46
CA LYS A 275 10.60 -18.00 -12.53
C LYS A 275 10.65 -17.51 -11.09
N TYR A 276 11.39 -16.44 -10.81
CA TYR A 276 11.51 -15.88 -9.47
C TYR A 276 10.13 -15.52 -8.88
N VAL A 277 9.25 -14.90 -9.67
CA VAL A 277 7.90 -14.54 -9.20
C VAL A 277 7.07 -15.77 -8.88
N ALA A 278 7.16 -16.82 -9.71
CA ALA A 278 6.43 -18.05 -9.47
C ALA A 278 6.85 -18.72 -8.14
N GLU A 279 8.14 -18.69 -7.82
CA GLU A 279 8.75 -19.43 -6.71
C GLU A 279 8.88 -18.63 -5.40
N HIS A 280 9.10 -17.31 -5.47
CA HIS A 280 9.56 -16.50 -4.33
C HIS A 280 8.63 -15.34 -3.95
N VAL A 281 7.54 -15.09 -4.70
CA VAL A 281 6.60 -14.01 -4.37
C VAL A 281 5.32 -14.57 -3.74
N TYR A 282 4.99 -14.11 -2.53
CA TYR A 282 3.70 -14.31 -1.90
C TYR A 282 2.78 -13.14 -2.25
N ALA A 283 1.95 -13.29 -3.28
CA ALA A 283 0.97 -12.27 -3.61
C ALA A 283 -0.43 -12.66 -3.15
N ILE A 284 -1.11 -11.73 -2.47
CA ILE A 284 -2.53 -11.85 -2.15
C ILE A 284 -3.33 -11.28 -3.33
N ASP A 285 -4.48 -11.87 -3.65
CA ASP A 285 -5.39 -11.30 -4.65
C ASP A 285 -5.79 -9.87 -4.25
N TYR A 286 -5.60 -8.93 -5.16
CA TYR A 286 -5.79 -7.51 -4.90
C TYR A 286 -7.23 -7.14 -4.52
N MET A 287 -8.22 -7.71 -5.21
CA MET A 287 -9.62 -7.31 -5.09
C MET A 287 -10.12 -7.68 -3.69
N VAL A 288 -10.11 -8.98 -3.36
CA VAL A 288 -10.53 -9.44 -2.04
C VAL A 288 -9.55 -9.02 -0.94
N GLY A 289 -8.25 -8.96 -1.25
CA GLY A 289 -7.21 -8.69 -0.27
C GLY A 289 -7.16 -7.24 0.21
N SER A 290 -7.56 -6.27 -0.63
CA SER A 290 -7.37 -4.85 -0.33
C SER A 290 -8.39 -3.85 -0.88
N GLN A 291 -9.36 -4.29 -1.71
CA GLN A 291 -10.35 -3.41 -2.35
C GLN A 291 -11.80 -3.78 -2.08
N LEU A 292 -12.06 -4.72 -1.17
CA LEU A 292 -13.36 -5.38 -1.08
C LEU A 292 -14.54 -4.43 -0.83
N ILE A 293 -14.34 -3.32 -0.07
CA ILE A 293 -15.37 -2.28 0.05
C ILE A 293 -15.71 -1.66 -1.31
N ASN A 294 -14.68 -1.30 -2.10
CA ASN A 294 -14.87 -0.73 -3.44
C ASN A 294 -15.54 -1.73 -4.37
N GLU A 295 -15.23 -3.02 -4.26
CA GLU A 295 -15.90 -4.07 -5.04
C GLU A 295 -17.39 -4.15 -4.71
N ILE A 296 -17.74 -4.27 -3.43
CA ILE A 296 -19.13 -4.41 -2.96
C ILE A 296 -19.96 -3.17 -3.29
N THR A 297 -19.36 -1.97 -3.23
CA THR A 297 -20.06 -0.73 -3.56
C THR A 297 -20.02 -0.37 -5.04
N GLY A 298 -19.36 -1.17 -5.89
CA GLY A 298 -19.23 -0.89 -7.32
C GLY A 298 -18.40 0.37 -7.61
N TRP A 299 -17.38 0.62 -6.79
CA TRP A 299 -16.51 1.79 -6.81
C TRP A 299 -17.24 3.13 -6.57
N ASP A 300 -18.46 3.08 -6.04
CA ASP A 300 -19.19 4.26 -5.58
C ASP A 300 -18.72 4.65 -4.16
N GLY A 301 -17.90 5.71 -4.10
CA GLY A 301 -17.36 6.24 -2.86
C GLY A 301 -18.43 6.85 -1.95
N ARG A 302 -19.46 7.49 -2.51
CA ARG A 302 -20.56 8.08 -1.74
C ARG A 302 -21.40 7.00 -1.07
N LYS A 303 -21.77 5.97 -1.83
CA LYS A 303 -22.45 4.78 -1.29
C LYS A 303 -21.64 4.12 -0.18
N ALA A 304 -20.33 3.96 -0.37
CA ALA A 304 -19.45 3.41 0.67
C ALA A 304 -19.47 4.27 1.94
N PHE A 305 -19.36 5.59 1.80
CA PHE A 305 -19.40 6.51 2.93
C PHE A 305 -20.74 6.48 3.68
N ASP A 306 -21.86 6.52 2.95
CA ASP A 306 -23.19 6.53 3.54
C ASP A 306 -23.44 5.23 4.32
N LEU A 307 -23.11 4.07 3.74
CA LEU A 307 -23.23 2.76 4.41
C LEU A 307 -22.36 2.67 5.66
N MET A 308 -21.09 3.07 5.57
CA MET A 308 -20.17 3.01 6.72
C MET A 308 -20.55 4.01 7.82
N SER A 309 -21.30 5.07 7.49
CA SER A 309 -21.77 6.08 8.44
C SER A 309 -23.07 5.71 9.15
N LEU A 310 -23.76 4.63 8.74
CA LEU A 310 -25.00 4.20 9.39
C LEU A 310 -24.75 3.80 10.86
N PRO A 311 -25.66 4.16 11.78
CA PRO A 311 -25.64 3.62 13.13
C PRO A 311 -25.99 2.12 13.11
N LEU A 312 -25.38 1.37 14.02
CA LEU A 312 -25.79 0.00 14.33
C LEU A 312 -27.22 0.02 14.93
N PRO A 313 -28.05 -1.00 14.67
CA PRO A 313 -29.39 -1.09 15.25
C PRO A 313 -29.32 -1.17 16.78
N GLU A 314 -30.29 -0.56 17.47
CA GLU A 314 -30.41 -0.71 18.91
C GLU A 314 -30.85 -2.14 19.30
N GLU A 315 -30.72 -2.49 20.57
CA GLU A 315 -31.11 -3.81 21.05
C GLU A 315 -32.60 -4.07 20.80
N GLY A 316 -32.90 -5.12 20.02
CA GLY A 316 -34.26 -5.50 19.65
C GLY A 316 -34.80 -4.80 18.39
N GLU A 317 -34.06 -3.87 17.78
CA GLU A 317 -34.44 -3.29 16.50
C GLU A 317 -34.13 -4.22 15.33
N THR A 318 -34.99 -4.18 14.32
CA THR A 318 -34.76 -4.92 13.08
C THR A 318 -33.83 -4.12 12.18
N GLU A 319 -32.80 -4.80 11.66
CA GLU A 319 -31.85 -4.23 10.72
C GLU A 319 -32.55 -3.74 9.44
N SER A 320 -32.29 -2.49 9.04
CA SER A 320 -32.72 -1.96 7.73
C SER A 320 -31.90 -2.57 6.58
N ALA A 321 -32.38 -2.44 5.35
CA ALA A 321 -31.63 -2.93 4.17
C ALA A 321 -30.23 -2.29 4.04
N GLY A 322 -30.10 -1.00 4.35
CA GLY A 322 -28.81 -0.31 4.34
C GLY A 322 -27.87 -0.82 5.43
N GLN A 323 -28.39 -1.03 6.65
CA GLN A 323 -27.62 -1.61 7.75
C GLN A 323 -27.17 -3.04 7.42
N SER A 324 -28.03 -3.86 6.81
CA SER A 324 -27.65 -5.21 6.37
C SER A 324 -26.54 -5.21 5.33
N GLN A 325 -26.55 -4.27 4.39
CA GLN A 325 -25.48 -4.12 3.41
C GLN A 325 -24.19 -3.60 4.06
N ALA A 326 -24.28 -2.66 5.00
CA ALA A 326 -23.13 -2.17 5.74
C ALA A 326 -22.50 -3.27 6.61
N ARG A 327 -23.33 -4.13 7.23
CA ARG A 327 -22.87 -5.32 7.96
C ARG A 327 -22.14 -6.29 7.04
N GLU A 328 -22.70 -6.58 5.87
CA GLU A 328 -22.04 -7.44 4.88
C GLU A 328 -20.65 -6.91 4.50
N ILE A 329 -20.52 -5.60 4.28
CA ILE A 329 -19.22 -4.97 3.99
C ILE A 329 -18.23 -5.17 5.15
N VAL A 330 -18.63 -4.85 6.39
CA VAL A 330 -17.74 -4.95 7.55
C VAL A 330 -17.32 -6.39 7.81
N GLU A 331 -18.28 -7.33 7.84
CA GLU A 331 -18.01 -8.75 8.04
C GLU A 331 -17.10 -9.29 6.93
N ALA A 332 -17.43 -9.04 5.66
CA ALA A 332 -16.64 -9.54 4.54
C ALA A 332 -15.20 -9.02 4.56
N CYS A 333 -14.99 -7.74 4.83
CA CYS A 333 -13.65 -7.15 4.91
C CYS A 333 -12.84 -7.75 6.06
N LEU A 334 -13.42 -7.83 7.27
CA LEU A 334 -12.72 -8.40 8.42
C LEU A 334 -12.39 -9.89 8.21
N GLN A 335 -13.28 -10.65 7.56
CA GLN A 335 -13.12 -12.08 7.33
C GLN A 335 -12.18 -12.44 6.18
N LYS A 336 -12.11 -11.63 5.12
CA LYS A 336 -11.48 -12.02 3.85
C LYS A 336 -10.30 -11.13 3.45
N SER A 337 -10.31 -9.85 3.82
CA SER A 337 -9.29 -8.91 3.38
C SER A 337 -8.08 -8.91 4.32
N PHE A 338 -6.88 -8.71 3.76
CA PHE A 338 -5.65 -8.57 4.55
C PHE A 338 -5.40 -7.10 4.93
N GLY A 339 -5.87 -6.19 4.11
CA GLY A 339 -5.93 -4.77 4.41
C GLY A 339 -7.07 -4.12 3.65
N PHE A 340 -7.18 -2.80 3.76
CA PHE A 340 -8.06 -2.01 2.90
C PHE A 340 -7.37 -0.72 2.49
N LYS A 341 -7.24 -0.51 1.18
CA LYS A 341 -6.55 0.66 0.63
C LYS A 341 -7.55 1.78 0.36
N LEU A 342 -7.45 2.84 1.15
CA LEU A 342 -8.19 4.08 0.92
C LEU A 342 -7.62 4.81 -0.30
N ALA A 343 -8.31 4.68 -1.42
CA ALA A 343 -7.89 5.21 -2.72
C ALA A 343 -7.90 6.76 -2.74
N HIS A 344 -6.81 7.35 -3.22
CA HIS A 344 -6.62 8.80 -3.43
C HIS A 344 -5.78 9.00 -4.69
N GLY A 345 -5.49 10.25 -5.05
CA GLY A 345 -4.62 10.57 -6.18
C GLY A 345 -5.39 10.57 -7.50
N LEU A 346 -4.77 10.05 -8.57
CA LEU A 346 -5.34 10.07 -9.92
C LEU A 346 -6.73 9.42 -10.02
N ILE A 347 -6.99 8.43 -9.16
CA ILE A 347 -8.27 7.72 -9.11
C ILE A 347 -9.48 8.63 -8.80
N LEU A 348 -9.25 9.77 -8.12
CA LEU A 348 -10.30 10.77 -7.87
C LEU A 348 -10.71 11.52 -9.14
N ARG A 349 -9.85 11.58 -10.14
CA ARG A 349 -10.21 12.16 -11.44
C ARG A 349 -11.20 11.26 -12.18
N VAL A 350 -11.12 9.94 -11.95
CA VAL A 350 -12.01 8.91 -12.50
C VAL A 350 -13.33 8.82 -11.72
N PHE A 351 -13.27 8.58 -10.42
CA PHE A 351 -14.49 8.30 -9.62
C PHE A 351 -15.07 9.50 -8.88
N LYS A 352 -14.39 10.66 -8.91
CA LYS A 352 -14.72 11.90 -8.19
C LYS A 352 -14.60 11.80 -6.67
N GLU A 353 -15.28 10.84 -6.07
CA GLU A 353 -15.29 10.59 -4.63
C GLU A 353 -14.89 9.14 -4.35
N THR A 354 -14.07 8.95 -3.32
CA THR A 354 -13.78 7.63 -2.73
C THR A 354 -14.13 7.68 -1.24
N LEU A 355 -14.26 6.52 -0.59
CA LEU A 355 -14.44 6.49 0.87
C LEU A 355 -13.32 7.25 1.59
N GLY A 356 -12.08 7.13 1.09
CA GLY A 356 -10.92 7.84 1.63
C GLY A 356 -11.00 9.36 1.49
N SER A 357 -11.47 9.88 0.34
CA SER A 357 -11.64 11.33 0.17
C SER A 357 -12.77 11.86 1.05
N LEU A 358 -13.85 11.10 1.22
CA LEU A 358 -14.98 11.52 2.06
C LEU A 358 -14.64 11.48 3.55
N TRP A 359 -13.88 10.50 4.03
CA TRP A 359 -13.33 10.53 5.40
C TRP A 359 -12.31 11.65 5.64
N ARG A 360 -11.61 12.10 4.58
CA ARG A 360 -10.75 13.29 4.64
C ARG A 360 -11.58 14.57 4.82
N GLU A 361 -12.67 14.70 4.07
CA GLU A 361 -13.56 15.85 4.09
C GLU A 361 -14.37 15.93 5.39
N HIS A 362 -14.96 14.80 5.81
CA HIS A 362 -15.79 14.67 6.99
C HIS A 362 -14.96 14.18 8.19
N LYS A 363 -14.11 15.05 8.74
CA LYS A 363 -13.18 14.70 9.83
C LYS A 363 -13.89 13.99 10.99
N GLY A 364 -13.44 12.77 11.31
CA GLY A 364 -13.94 11.98 12.44
C GLY A 364 -15.12 11.07 12.13
N SER A 365 -15.71 11.18 10.92
CA SER A 365 -16.79 10.28 10.46
C SER A 365 -16.39 8.81 10.42
N ASP A 366 -15.09 8.52 10.27
CA ASP A 366 -14.53 7.19 10.23
C ASP A 366 -14.46 6.48 11.60
N ASP A 367 -14.82 7.18 12.69
CA ASP A 367 -14.56 6.75 14.07
C ASP A 367 -15.68 7.18 15.03
N ILE A 368 -16.92 7.35 14.52
CA ILE A 368 -18.08 7.65 15.35
C ILE A 368 -18.54 6.36 16.04
N PRO A 369 -18.54 6.28 17.38
CA PRO A 369 -18.96 5.07 18.09
C PRO A 369 -20.33 4.58 17.62
N TRP A 370 -20.48 3.26 17.55
CA TRP A 370 -21.73 2.60 17.13
C TRP A 370 -22.14 2.83 15.68
N THR A 371 -21.18 3.17 14.81
CA THR A 371 -21.35 3.09 13.35
C THR A 371 -20.63 1.88 12.76
N TYR A 372 -20.95 1.52 11.52
CA TYR A 372 -20.22 0.46 10.80
C TYR A 372 -18.75 0.83 10.55
N ALA A 373 -18.42 2.11 10.34
CA ALA A 373 -17.04 2.60 10.26
C ALA A 373 -16.27 2.31 11.56
N HIS A 374 -16.87 2.61 12.71
CA HIS A 374 -16.22 2.36 14.00
C HIS A 374 -16.17 0.86 14.34
N TRP A 375 -17.18 0.06 13.98
CA TRP A 375 -17.10 -1.40 14.08
C TRP A 375 -15.92 -1.95 13.26
N PHE A 376 -15.77 -1.48 12.02
CA PHE A 376 -14.65 -1.86 11.19
C PHE A 376 -13.30 -1.47 11.82
N ARG A 377 -13.16 -0.23 12.31
CA ARG A 377 -11.95 0.20 13.04
C ARG A 377 -11.65 -0.67 14.25
N HIS A 378 -12.66 -0.96 15.06
CA HIS A 378 -12.54 -1.84 16.21
C HIS A 378 -11.99 -3.21 15.79
N GLY A 379 -12.58 -3.81 14.76
CA GLY A 379 -12.12 -5.11 14.24
C GLY A 379 -10.68 -5.07 13.73
N THR A 380 -10.28 -4.00 13.04
CA THR A 380 -8.90 -3.85 12.56
C THR A 380 -7.87 -3.81 13.68
N ILE A 381 -8.24 -3.39 14.91
CA ILE A 381 -7.31 -3.31 16.05
C ILE A 381 -7.36 -4.58 16.89
N HIS A 382 -8.56 -5.10 17.15
CA HIS A 382 -8.77 -6.07 18.21
C HIS A 382 -8.86 -7.52 17.74
N TRP A 383 -9.04 -7.77 16.44
CA TRP A 383 -9.29 -9.11 15.93
C TRP A 383 -8.27 -9.54 14.88
N ASN A 384 -8.16 -10.85 14.73
CA ASN A 384 -7.39 -11.52 13.69
C ASN A 384 -8.26 -12.56 13.01
N GLN A 385 -7.98 -12.83 11.74
CA GLN A 385 -8.53 -13.97 11.01
C GLN A 385 -7.90 -15.27 11.51
N ASP A 386 -8.68 -16.35 11.55
CA ASP A 386 -8.17 -17.68 11.91
C ASP A 386 -7.17 -18.21 10.86
N GLY A 387 -7.41 -17.87 9.59
CA GLY A 387 -6.54 -18.18 8.47
C GLY A 387 -5.78 -16.97 7.94
N LEU A 388 -4.61 -17.21 7.35
CA LEU A 388 -3.95 -16.21 6.51
C LEU A 388 -4.59 -16.20 5.11
N PRO A 389 -4.63 -15.04 4.43
CA PRO A 389 -5.09 -14.98 3.04
C PRO A 389 -4.20 -15.88 2.17
N PRO A 390 -4.76 -16.66 1.24
CA PRO A 390 -3.97 -17.55 0.40
C PRO A 390 -3.11 -16.76 -0.58
N ARG A 391 -1.97 -17.36 -0.96
CA ARG A 391 -1.15 -16.91 -2.07
C ARG A 391 -1.84 -17.20 -3.41
N LEU A 392 -1.67 -16.30 -4.37
CA LEU A 392 -1.90 -16.59 -5.79
C LEU A 392 -0.84 -17.55 -6.33
N GLU A 393 -1.27 -18.69 -6.88
CA GLU A 393 -0.36 -19.65 -7.49
C GLU A 393 0.14 -19.18 -8.85
N PHE A 394 1.15 -18.30 -8.82
CA PHE A 394 1.78 -17.76 -10.01
C PHE A 394 2.35 -18.85 -10.90
N LYS A 395 2.02 -18.76 -12.20
CA LYS A 395 2.62 -19.60 -13.23
C LYS A 395 3.86 -18.92 -13.79
N VAL A 396 4.85 -19.70 -14.21
CA VAL A 396 5.93 -19.17 -15.06
C VAL A 396 5.32 -18.75 -16.40
N ILE A 397 5.61 -17.53 -16.84
CA ILE A 397 5.11 -16.96 -18.10
C ILE A 397 6.25 -16.73 -19.09
N GLU A 398 5.92 -16.50 -20.36
CA GLU A 398 6.90 -15.93 -21.29
C GLU A 398 7.33 -14.53 -20.83
N PRO A 399 8.62 -14.20 -20.90
CA PRO A 399 9.10 -12.89 -20.49
C PRO A 399 8.59 -11.80 -21.44
N PHE A 400 8.33 -10.63 -20.88
CA PHE A 400 8.08 -9.40 -21.66
C PHE A 400 9.34 -8.94 -22.40
N LYS A 401 10.51 -9.23 -21.82
CA LYS A 401 11.83 -8.79 -22.31
C LYS A 401 12.91 -9.86 -22.10
N ARG A 402 13.76 -10.10 -23.10
CA ARG A 402 14.94 -10.98 -23.02
C ARG A 402 16.21 -10.23 -23.36
N GLY A 403 17.02 -9.90 -22.35
CA GLY A 403 18.25 -9.16 -22.52
C GLY A 403 18.52 -8.24 -21.32
N PRO A 404 19.55 -7.39 -21.43
CA PRO A 404 20.00 -6.56 -20.32
C PRO A 404 18.91 -5.60 -19.83
N LEU A 405 18.75 -5.47 -18.51
CA LEU A 405 17.73 -4.63 -17.86
C LEU A 405 17.68 -3.22 -18.46
N LEU A 406 18.85 -2.59 -18.62
CA LEU A 406 18.99 -1.17 -18.98
C LEU A 406 19.34 -0.93 -20.46
N ARG A 407 19.16 -1.92 -21.34
CA ARG A 407 19.38 -1.75 -22.78
C ARG A 407 18.14 -2.09 -23.59
N GLU A 408 17.98 -1.41 -24.72
CA GLU A 408 17.03 -1.82 -25.75
C GLU A 408 17.48 -3.14 -26.39
N ILE A 409 16.52 -3.89 -26.94
CA ILE A 409 16.75 -5.09 -27.74
C ILE A 409 16.31 -4.81 -29.17
#